data_AF-M2PTB7-F1
#
_entry.id   AF-M2PTB7-F1
#
_cell.length_a   1.000
_cell.length_b   1.000
_cell.length_c   1.000
_cell.angle_alpha   90.00
_cell.angle_beta   90.00
_cell.angle_gamma   90.00
#
_symmetry.space_group_name_H-M   'P 1'
#
loop_
_entity.id
_entity.type
_entity.pdbx_description
1 polymer ?
#
loop_
_entity_poly.entity_id
_entity_poly.type
_entity_poly.pdbx_seq_one_letter_code
_entity_poly.pdbx_strand_id
1 'polypeptide(L)'
;MRESSKLQYTTLIICVIRLCSTFCSAFVISNSLNATCLSWFGVLDDIQTNMFGGGTCNDLARAAIRLTFHDGIGRSMALSNSGEFGGEGADGSIITFSRTELSYPANKGLELIVDALGHFADAHGVSYGDIIQFAGAVATSNCPGAPRLPFHAGRPNAIAPSPPDLVPSPSDSVEMILARMSDAGLTTEDTIALLAAHSVGKQRTLDLNITGMPFDTTPDAFDTQFYLDTSLRGTVMPGPGRSDFEVKSPSKDEFRIASDAAFARHPLTACVWQSFVVNQSRLQGSFSQAMIKLANAGHSNLIDCSIAIPPSRSWSRLPVYPPGKSRSDIDHSCSTTAFPDIPSDWVPVAHHIPFSRLM
;
A
#
# COMPACT_ATOMS: atom_id res chain seq x y z
N MET A 1 12.26 -26.20 60.67
CA MET A 1 13.01 -25.80 59.46
C MET A 1 12.66 -26.76 58.32
N ARG A 2 11.47 -26.61 57.73
CA ARG A 2 10.95 -27.45 56.63
C ARG A 2 9.94 -26.59 55.85
N GLU A 3 10.40 -25.52 55.20
CA GLU A 3 9.48 -24.69 54.39
C GLU A 3 10.14 -23.77 53.34
N SER A 4 11.40 -23.99 52.95
CA SER A 4 12.04 -23.15 51.92
C SER A 4 12.35 -23.86 50.59
N SER A 5 12.16 -25.18 50.49
CA SER A 5 12.53 -25.96 49.30
C SER A 5 11.39 -26.23 48.31
N LYS A 6 10.15 -25.84 48.60
CA LYS A 6 9.00 -26.04 47.67
C LYS A 6 8.77 -24.87 46.70
N LEU A 7 9.30 -23.67 46.96
CA LEU A 7 9.02 -22.47 46.15
C LEU A 7 9.98 -22.27 44.97
N GLN A 8 11.19 -22.85 45.01
CA GLN A 8 12.14 -22.78 43.89
C GLN A 8 11.83 -23.79 42.77
N TYR A 9 11.21 -24.95 43.07
CA TYR A 9 10.87 -25.94 42.05
C TYR A 9 9.66 -25.53 41.20
N THR A 10 8.69 -24.78 41.75
CA THR A 10 7.51 -24.35 40.99
C THR A 10 7.83 -23.28 39.94
N THR A 11 8.81 -22.41 40.22
CA THR A 11 9.20 -21.32 39.30
C THR A 11 10.02 -21.83 38.11
N LEU A 12 10.84 -22.88 38.30
CA LEU A 12 11.61 -23.50 37.22
C LEU A 12 10.72 -24.32 36.26
N ILE A 13 9.68 -24.97 36.77
CA ILE A 13 8.73 -25.77 35.96
C ILE A 13 7.85 -24.86 35.09
N ILE A 14 7.45 -23.67 35.57
CA ILE A 14 6.67 -22.71 34.77
C ILE A 14 7.51 -22.10 33.63
N CYS A 15 8.81 -21.90 33.84
CA CYS A 15 9.72 -21.41 32.79
C CYS A 15 9.93 -22.47 31.70
N VAL A 16 10.11 -23.74 32.07
CA VAL A 16 10.25 -24.85 31.12
C VAL A 16 8.94 -25.14 30.38
N ILE A 17 7.77 -25.00 31.01
CA ILE A 17 6.47 -25.16 30.33
C ILE A 17 6.18 -23.99 29.37
N ARG A 18 6.54 -22.74 29.71
CA ARG A 18 6.40 -21.59 28.79
C ARG A 18 7.40 -21.62 27.63
N LEU A 19 8.65 -22.03 27.86
CA LEU A 19 9.62 -22.27 26.80
C LEU A 19 9.17 -23.44 25.91
N CYS A 20 8.62 -24.51 26.50
CA CYS A 20 8.07 -25.63 25.74
C CYS A 20 6.80 -25.24 24.96
N SER A 21 5.89 -24.42 25.47
CA SER A 21 4.71 -24.00 24.70
C SER A 21 5.10 -23.07 23.54
N THR A 22 6.10 -22.21 23.70
CA THR A 22 6.55 -21.31 22.62
C THR A 22 7.36 -22.05 21.55
N PHE A 23 8.23 -22.99 21.95
CA PHE A 23 8.97 -23.84 21.02
C PHE A 23 8.10 -24.95 20.39
N CYS A 24 7.13 -25.50 21.12
CA CYS A 24 6.23 -26.53 20.59
C CYS A 24 5.16 -25.91 19.67
N SER A 25 4.71 -24.67 19.91
CA SER A 25 3.89 -23.95 18.91
C SER A 25 4.66 -23.66 17.62
N ALA A 26 5.94 -23.26 17.71
CA ALA A 26 6.78 -23.08 16.52
C ALA A 26 7.07 -24.41 15.79
N PHE A 27 7.26 -25.51 16.53
CA PHE A 27 7.58 -26.85 15.99
C PHE A 27 6.35 -27.63 15.49
N VAL A 28 5.15 -27.32 15.97
CA VAL A 28 3.90 -27.91 15.46
C VAL A 28 3.44 -27.21 14.18
N ILE A 29 3.73 -25.91 14.04
CA ILE A 29 3.46 -25.16 12.79
C ILE A 29 4.39 -25.63 11.65
N SER A 30 5.61 -26.10 11.93
CA SER A 30 6.56 -26.50 10.89
C SER A 30 6.19 -27.78 10.11
N ASN A 31 5.30 -28.64 10.64
CA ASN A 31 4.96 -29.91 9.98
C ASN A 31 3.81 -29.84 8.97
N SER A 32 3.08 -28.71 8.91
CA SER A 32 2.01 -28.46 7.93
C SER A 32 2.30 -27.31 6.97
N LEU A 33 3.43 -26.63 7.13
CA LEU A 33 3.83 -25.53 6.25
C LEU A 33 4.54 -26.05 5.01
N ASN A 34 4.14 -25.53 3.85
CA ASN A 34 4.87 -25.72 2.61
C ASN A 34 6.30 -25.22 2.81
N ALA A 35 7.31 -26.06 2.53
CA ALA A 35 8.71 -25.69 2.68
C ALA A 35 9.07 -24.40 1.90
N THR A 36 8.36 -24.14 0.80
CA THR A 36 8.47 -22.91 0.00
C THR A 36 8.07 -21.66 0.80
N CYS A 37 7.13 -21.77 1.74
CA CYS A 37 6.72 -20.64 2.57
C CYS A 37 7.71 -20.33 3.72
N LEU A 38 8.55 -21.30 4.10
CA LEU A 38 9.50 -21.11 5.20
C LEU A 38 10.67 -20.20 4.80
N SER A 39 11.09 -20.20 3.53
CA SER A 39 12.18 -19.32 3.06
C SER A 39 11.81 -17.83 3.15
N TRP A 40 10.52 -17.48 3.04
CA TRP A 40 10.06 -16.10 3.12
C TRP A 40 10.26 -15.45 4.49
N PHE A 41 10.43 -16.22 5.56
CA PHE A 41 10.83 -15.65 6.86
C PHE A 41 12.25 -15.08 6.83
N GLY A 42 13.18 -15.71 6.09
CA GLY A 42 14.52 -15.17 5.89
C GLY A 42 14.50 -13.88 5.08
N VAL A 43 13.67 -13.83 4.02
CA VAL A 43 13.44 -12.61 3.23
C VAL A 43 12.83 -11.51 4.11
N LEU A 44 11.82 -11.85 4.93
CA LEU A 44 11.16 -10.92 5.85
C LEU A 44 12.16 -10.23 6.77
N ASP A 45 12.97 -11.02 7.48
CA ASP A 45 13.93 -10.51 8.47
C ASP A 45 14.93 -9.54 7.81
N ASP A 46 15.37 -9.89 6.60
CA ASP A 46 16.33 -9.10 5.84
C ASP A 46 15.73 -7.76 5.36
N ILE A 47 14.58 -7.79 4.66
CA ILE A 47 13.97 -6.55 4.16
C ILE A 47 13.48 -5.64 5.30
N GLN A 48 13.02 -6.22 6.42
CA GLN A 48 12.62 -5.42 7.57
C GLN A 48 13.81 -4.68 8.18
N THR A 49 14.94 -5.38 8.34
CA THR A 49 16.14 -4.82 8.96
C THR A 49 16.83 -3.82 8.04
N ASN A 50 17.04 -4.19 6.78
CA ASN A 50 17.96 -3.50 5.89
C ASN A 50 17.28 -2.54 4.91
N MET A 51 15.96 -2.64 4.70
CA MET A 51 15.22 -1.76 3.79
C MET A 51 14.13 -0.94 4.50
N PHE A 52 13.36 -1.54 5.41
CA PHE A 52 12.24 -0.88 6.08
C PHE A 52 12.59 -0.28 7.45
N GLY A 53 13.87 -0.15 7.79
CA GLY A 53 14.32 0.56 9.00
C GLY A 53 13.80 -0.07 10.29
N GLY A 54 13.72 -1.41 10.34
CA GLY A 54 13.21 -2.16 11.49
C GLY A 54 11.68 -2.20 11.56
N GLY A 55 10.97 -2.30 10.42
CA GLY A 55 9.52 -2.42 10.40
C GLY A 55 8.76 -1.10 10.46
N THR A 56 9.27 -0.08 9.77
CA THR A 56 8.63 1.25 9.69
C THR A 56 7.97 1.47 8.32
N CYS A 57 6.89 2.27 8.30
CA CYS A 57 6.25 2.75 7.06
C CYS A 57 7.07 3.89 6.43
N ASN A 58 8.35 3.61 6.15
CA ASN A 58 9.31 4.57 5.60
C ASN A 58 9.11 4.81 4.09
N ASP A 59 9.97 5.64 3.50
CA ASP A 59 9.90 5.97 2.07
C ASP A 59 10.04 4.74 1.15
N LEU A 60 10.88 3.75 1.51
CA LEU A 60 11.05 2.53 0.73
C LEU A 60 9.84 1.59 0.88
N ALA A 61 9.20 1.54 2.05
CA ALA A 61 7.93 0.84 2.23
C ALA A 61 6.85 1.41 1.31
N ARG A 62 6.72 2.74 1.26
CA ARG A 62 5.76 3.42 0.37
C ARG A 62 6.08 3.17 -1.11
N ALA A 63 7.36 3.18 -1.46
CA ALA A 63 7.81 2.85 -2.81
C ALA A 63 7.52 1.39 -3.18
N ALA A 64 7.66 0.44 -2.25
CA ALA A 64 7.32 -0.96 -2.46
C ALA A 64 5.81 -1.15 -2.70
N ILE A 65 4.96 -0.46 -1.93
CA ILE A 65 3.50 -0.45 -2.14
C ILE A 65 3.16 0.13 -3.52
N ARG A 66 3.82 1.21 -3.94
CA ARG A 66 3.64 1.74 -5.31
C ARG A 66 4.09 0.71 -6.36
N LEU A 67 5.24 0.08 -6.16
CA LEU A 67 5.83 -0.83 -7.14
C LEU A 67 4.93 -2.05 -7.42
N THR A 68 4.18 -2.56 -6.44
CA THR A 68 3.22 -3.65 -6.69
C THR A 68 2.17 -3.30 -7.74
N PHE A 69 1.73 -2.04 -7.77
CA PHE A 69 0.80 -1.55 -8.78
C PHE A 69 1.47 -1.40 -10.15
N HIS A 70 2.65 -0.79 -10.19
CA HIS A 70 3.35 -0.55 -11.45
C HIS A 70 3.78 -1.83 -12.17
N ASP A 71 4.10 -2.90 -11.43
CA ASP A 71 4.28 -4.25 -11.97
C ASP A 71 2.93 -4.87 -12.34
N GLY A 72 2.03 -5.02 -11.35
CA GLY A 72 0.77 -5.77 -11.50
C GLY A 72 -0.21 -5.22 -12.55
N ILE A 73 -0.24 -3.91 -12.79
CA ILE A 73 -1.16 -3.28 -13.76
C ILE A 73 -0.69 -3.43 -15.22
N GLY A 74 0.55 -3.88 -15.42
CA GLY A 74 1.21 -4.09 -16.71
C GLY A 74 0.66 -5.29 -17.49
N ARG A 75 -0.67 -5.41 -17.60
CA ARG A 75 -1.41 -6.46 -18.29
C ARG A 75 -2.61 -5.87 -19.00
N SER A 76 -2.81 -6.17 -20.28
CA SER A 76 -3.96 -5.74 -21.10
C SER A 76 -4.63 -6.92 -21.80
N MET A 77 -5.88 -7.18 -21.43
CA MET A 77 -6.70 -8.20 -22.12
C MET A 77 -7.02 -7.76 -23.55
N ALA A 78 -7.23 -6.46 -23.78
CA ALA A 78 -7.50 -5.91 -25.10
C ALA A 78 -6.36 -6.17 -26.08
N LEU A 79 -5.11 -5.93 -25.67
CA LEU A 79 -3.91 -6.23 -26.49
C LEU A 79 -3.77 -7.74 -26.71
N SER A 80 -3.93 -8.56 -25.67
CA SER A 80 -3.88 -10.03 -25.83
C SER A 80 -4.94 -10.55 -26.81
N ASN A 81 -6.15 -9.99 -26.77
CA ASN A 81 -7.25 -10.37 -27.65
C ASN A 81 -7.06 -9.90 -29.10
N SER A 82 -6.24 -8.87 -29.35
CA SER A 82 -5.86 -8.46 -30.71
C SER A 82 -4.68 -9.26 -31.28
N GLY A 83 -4.11 -10.19 -30.49
CA GLY A 83 -2.94 -10.99 -30.89
C GLY A 83 -1.60 -10.31 -30.60
N GLU A 84 -1.60 -9.19 -29.88
CA GLU A 84 -0.39 -8.51 -29.40
C GLU A 84 0.00 -9.00 -28.00
N PHE A 85 1.26 -8.77 -27.61
CA PHE A 85 1.67 -9.03 -26.23
C PHE A 85 1.06 -7.96 -25.32
N GLY A 86 0.19 -8.38 -24.40
CA GLY A 86 -0.51 -7.49 -23.48
C GLY A 86 0.23 -7.23 -22.17
N GLY A 87 1.40 -7.84 -21.95
CA GLY A 87 2.02 -7.91 -20.62
C GLY A 87 1.36 -8.99 -19.75
N GLU A 88 2.12 -9.55 -18.81
CA GLU A 88 1.63 -10.65 -17.97
C GLU A 88 1.09 -10.19 -16.62
N GLY A 89 1.32 -8.94 -16.21
CA GLY A 89 0.84 -8.42 -14.92
C GLY A 89 1.91 -8.55 -13.85
N ALA A 90 1.58 -9.16 -12.72
CA ALA A 90 2.48 -9.19 -11.57
C ALA A 90 3.59 -10.25 -11.75
N ASP A 91 4.51 -10.04 -12.69
CA ASP A 91 5.52 -11.00 -13.13
C ASP A 91 6.96 -10.58 -12.82
N GLY A 92 7.17 -9.37 -12.29
CA GLY A 92 8.50 -8.80 -12.05
C GLY A 92 9.22 -8.31 -13.30
N SER A 93 8.48 -8.07 -14.39
CA SER A 93 9.00 -7.50 -15.64
C SER A 93 9.66 -6.14 -15.41
N ILE A 94 9.13 -5.32 -14.51
CA ILE A 94 9.70 -4.01 -14.18
C ILE A 94 11.12 -4.07 -13.57
N ILE A 95 11.48 -5.19 -12.92
CA ILE A 95 12.86 -5.45 -12.48
C ILE A 95 13.66 -6.09 -13.62
N THR A 96 13.13 -7.17 -14.21
CA THR A 96 13.79 -7.96 -15.27
C THR A 96 14.21 -7.11 -16.46
N PHE A 97 13.31 -6.22 -16.90
CA PHE A 97 13.44 -5.33 -18.05
C PHE A 97 13.47 -3.86 -17.63
N SER A 98 14.06 -3.59 -16.46
CA SER A 98 14.15 -2.25 -15.85
C SER A 98 14.65 -1.16 -16.79
N ARG A 99 15.61 -1.45 -17.69
CA ARG A 99 16.10 -0.48 -18.69
C ARG A 99 14.99 0.02 -19.63
N THR A 100 14.02 -0.83 -19.95
CA THR A 100 12.90 -0.49 -20.82
C THR A 100 11.79 0.15 -19.99
N GLU A 101 11.32 -0.53 -18.95
CA GLU A 101 10.11 -0.10 -18.24
C GLU A 101 10.31 1.15 -17.38
N LEU A 102 11.50 1.36 -16.81
CA LEU A 102 11.80 2.60 -16.09
C LEU A 102 11.99 3.81 -17.02
N SER A 103 12.05 3.59 -18.35
CA SER A 103 12.03 4.69 -19.32
C SER A 103 10.61 5.26 -19.54
N TYR A 104 9.57 4.54 -19.13
CA TYR A 104 8.19 4.97 -19.28
C TYR A 104 7.90 6.13 -18.31
N PRO A 105 7.28 7.24 -18.77
CA PRO A 105 7.04 8.42 -17.94
C PRO A 105 6.30 8.12 -16.63
N ALA A 106 5.33 7.19 -16.65
CA ALA A 106 4.54 6.81 -15.48
C ALA A 106 5.39 6.12 -14.38
N ASN A 107 6.49 5.46 -14.75
CA ASN A 107 7.36 4.72 -13.83
C ASN A 107 8.44 5.57 -13.16
N LYS A 108 8.49 6.87 -13.45
CA LYS A 108 9.48 7.79 -12.88
C LYS A 108 9.50 7.73 -11.35
N GLY A 109 10.70 7.66 -10.77
CA GLY A 109 10.90 7.62 -9.32
C GLY A 109 10.83 6.22 -8.70
N LEU A 110 10.75 5.15 -9.51
CA LEU A 110 10.80 3.76 -9.04
C LEU A 110 12.21 3.16 -9.09
N GLU A 111 13.19 3.88 -9.62
CA GLU A 111 14.53 3.36 -9.92
C GLU A 111 15.19 2.78 -8.66
N LEU A 112 15.09 3.49 -7.53
CA LEU A 112 15.70 3.08 -6.26
C LEU A 112 15.07 1.80 -5.71
N ILE A 113 13.74 1.67 -5.75
CA ILE A 113 13.05 0.50 -5.18
C ILE A 113 13.19 -0.72 -6.09
N VAL A 114 13.21 -0.53 -7.41
CA VAL A 114 13.49 -1.60 -8.38
C VAL A 114 14.89 -2.16 -8.19
N ASP A 115 15.90 -1.30 -8.05
CA ASP A 115 17.28 -1.71 -7.78
C ASP A 115 17.40 -2.45 -6.44
N ALA A 116 16.80 -1.92 -5.37
CA ALA A 116 16.83 -2.53 -4.05
C ALA A 116 16.18 -3.92 -4.04
N LEU A 117 14.95 -4.06 -4.57
CA LEU A 117 14.26 -5.36 -4.57
C LEU A 117 14.92 -6.37 -5.50
N GLY A 118 15.53 -5.94 -6.61
CA GLY A 118 16.35 -6.80 -7.47
C GLY A 118 17.49 -7.45 -6.68
N HIS A 119 18.24 -6.67 -5.89
CA HIS A 119 19.31 -7.20 -5.04
C HIS A 119 18.80 -8.20 -3.99
N PHE A 120 17.67 -7.93 -3.33
CA PHE A 120 17.09 -8.88 -2.36
C PHE A 120 16.60 -10.16 -3.03
N ALA A 121 15.95 -10.07 -4.20
CA ALA A 121 15.53 -11.26 -4.92
C ALA A 121 16.71 -12.14 -5.32
N ASP A 122 17.77 -11.55 -5.87
CA ASP A 122 18.98 -12.27 -6.28
C ASP A 122 19.67 -12.93 -5.07
N ALA A 123 19.78 -12.20 -3.95
CA ALA A 123 20.40 -12.70 -2.73
C ALA A 123 19.65 -13.88 -2.09
N HIS A 124 18.32 -13.89 -2.19
CA HIS A 124 17.47 -14.95 -1.63
C HIS A 124 17.04 -16.03 -2.64
N GLY A 125 17.39 -15.85 -3.92
CA GLY A 125 17.03 -16.77 -4.99
C GLY A 125 15.52 -16.88 -5.23
N VAL A 126 14.77 -15.79 -5.06
CA VAL A 126 13.32 -15.71 -5.30
C VAL A 126 13.03 -14.95 -6.60
N SER A 127 11.87 -15.20 -7.23
CA SER A 127 11.54 -14.49 -8.47
C SER A 127 11.27 -13.00 -8.22
N TYR A 128 11.50 -12.18 -9.25
CA TYR A 128 11.24 -10.74 -9.16
C TYR A 128 9.76 -10.41 -8.96
N GLY A 129 8.85 -11.19 -9.56
CA GLY A 129 7.43 -11.02 -9.29
C GLY A 129 7.10 -11.32 -7.83
N ASP A 130 7.68 -12.37 -7.25
CA ASP A 130 7.39 -12.72 -5.85
C ASP A 130 7.97 -11.70 -4.87
N ILE A 131 9.20 -11.20 -5.06
CA ILE A 131 9.79 -10.21 -4.14
C ILE A 131 9.01 -8.88 -4.14
N ILE A 132 8.50 -8.43 -5.29
CA ILE A 132 7.72 -7.19 -5.39
C ILE A 132 6.46 -7.31 -4.55
N GLN A 133 5.69 -8.38 -4.76
CA GLN A 133 4.41 -8.58 -4.07
C GLN A 133 4.62 -8.89 -2.59
N PHE A 134 5.70 -9.61 -2.23
CA PHE A 134 6.08 -9.85 -0.84
C PHE A 134 6.45 -8.55 -0.12
N ALA A 135 7.35 -7.76 -0.72
CA ALA A 135 7.79 -6.50 -0.15
C ALA A 135 6.64 -5.51 0.00
N GLY A 136 5.73 -5.43 -0.98
CA GLY A 136 4.52 -4.60 -0.88
C GLY A 136 3.57 -5.04 0.25
N ALA A 137 3.37 -6.35 0.44
CA ALA A 137 2.56 -6.89 1.53
C ALA A 137 3.18 -6.61 2.92
N VAL A 138 4.50 -6.81 3.06
CA VAL A 138 5.24 -6.50 4.28
C VAL A 138 5.25 -4.99 4.55
N ALA A 139 5.54 -4.17 3.54
CA ALA A 139 5.51 -2.72 3.62
C ALA A 139 4.14 -2.19 4.07
N THR A 140 3.06 -2.74 3.51
CA THR A 140 1.69 -2.43 3.93
C THR A 140 1.50 -2.77 5.40
N SER A 141 1.97 -3.93 5.88
CA SER A 141 1.87 -4.31 7.29
C SER A 141 2.62 -3.38 8.25
N ASN A 142 3.66 -2.69 7.77
CA ASN A 142 4.41 -1.72 8.56
C ASN A 142 3.64 -0.40 8.78
N CYS A 143 2.59 -0.14 8.00
CA CYS A 143 1.77 1.06 8.09
C CYS A 143 0.59 0.84 9.06
N PRO A 144 0.54 1.55 10.20
CA PRO A 144 -0.57 1.43 11.16
C PRO A 144 -1.92 1.62 10.50
N GLY A 145 -2.89 0.75 10.80
CA GLY A 145 -4.23 0.79 10.23
C GLY A 145 -4.38 0.01 8.93
N ALA A 146 -3.31 -0.43 8.28
CA ALA A 146 -3.41 -1.21 7.06
C ALA A 146 -3.93 -2.64 7.32
N PRO A 147 -4.62 -3.27 6.36
CA PRO A 147 -4.91 -4.70 6.47
C PRO A 147 -3.63 -5.54 6.37
N ARG A 148 -3.64 -6.75 6.92
CA ARG A 148 -2.64 -7.77 6.59
C ARG A 148 -2.98 -8.33 5.22
N LEU A 149 -2.18 -8.01 4.21
CA LEU A 149 -2.39 -8.50 2.86
C LEU A 149 -2.02 -9.98 2.74
N PRO A 150 -2.81 -10.80 2.02
CA PRO A 150 -2.37 -12.12 1.63
C PRO A 150 -1.17 -12.06 0.70
N PHE A 151 -0.31 -13.07 0.80
CA PHE A 151 0.84 -13.23 -0.07
C PHE A 151 0.84 -14.63 -0.66
N HIS A 152 0.89 -14.70 -1.99
CA HIS A 152 1.01 -15.94 -2.73
C HIS A 152 2.35 -15.94 -3.47
N ALA A 153 3.09 -17.05 -3.43
CA ALA A 153 4.40 -17.21 -4.08
C ALA A 153 4.35 -18.21 -5.24
N GLY A 154 5.34 -18.16 -6.13
CA GLY A 154 5.51 -19.07 -7.26
C GLY A 154 5.36 -18.41 -8.63
N ARG A 155 5.52 -17.09 -8.74
CA ARG A 155 5.49 -16.41 -10.04
C ARG A 155 6.67 -16.82 -10.91
N PRO A 156 6.45 -17.15 -12.20
CA PRO A 156 7.54 -17.38 -13.13
C PRO A 156 8.31 -16.08 -13.41
N ASN A 157 9.53 -16.21 -13.92
CA ASN A 157 10.29 -15.04 -14.40
C ASN A 157 9.60 -14.45 -15.64
N ALA A 158 9.53 -13.12 -15.70
CA ALA A 158 9.02 -12.39 -16.84
C ALA A 158 9.75 -12.75 -18.15
N ILE A 159 9.01 -12.79 -19.26
CA ILE A 159 9.53 -13.20 -20.57
C ILE A 159 9.72 -12.02 -21.54
N ALA A 160 9.08 -10.88 -21.26
CA ALA A 160 9.15 -9.66 -22.04
C ALA A 160 8.81 -8.44 -21.15
N PRO A 161 9.25 -7.22 -21.50
CA PRO A 161 8.83 -6.01 -20.80
C PRO A 161 7.34 -5.76 -20.98
N SER A 162 6.70 -5.14 -19.99
CA SER A 162 5.34 -4.64 -20.13
C SER A 162 5.22 -3.67 -21.32
N PRO A 163 4.13 -3.72 -22.11
CA PRO A 163 3.83 -2.70 -23.10
C PRO A 163 3.78 -1.30 -22.46
N PRO A 164 4.17 -0.24 -23.20
CA PRO A 164 4.07 1.13 -22.70
C PRO A 164 2.61 1.54 -22.47
N ASP A 165 2.42 2.64 -21.75
CA ASP A 165 1.12 3.32 -21.55
C ASP A 165 0.03 2.47 -20.85
N LEU A 166 0.43 1.40 -20.16
CA LEU A 166 -0.47 0.56 -19.35
C LEU A 166 -0.66 1.06 -17.91
N VAL A 167 0.20 1.95 -17.42
CA VAL A 167 0.09 2.56 -16.09
C VAL A 167 -0.64 3.91 -16.21
N PRO A 168 -1.75 4.13 -15.47
CA PRO A 168 -2.49 5.39 -15.49
C PRO A 168 -1.64 6.63 -15.15
N SER A 169 -1.90 7.74 -15.83
CA SER A 169 -1.32 9.05 -15.53
C SER A 169 -2.12 9.80 -14.45
N PRO A 170 -1.47 10.63 -13.62
CA PRO A 170 -2.15 11.49 -12.64
C PRO A 170 -3.15 12.50 -13.23
N SER A 171 -3.08 12.76 -14.54
CA SER A 171 -3.96 13.70 -15.26
C SER A 171 -4.97 13.00 -16.19
N ASP A 172 -5.01 11.66 -16.22
CA ASP A 172 -5.97 10.94 -17.06
C ASP A 172 -7.40 11.17 -16.55
N SER A 173 -8.36 11.16 -17.48
CA SER A 173 -9.78 11.23 -17.12
C SER A 173 -10.22 10.00 -16.33
N VAL A 174 -11.26 10.17 -15.51
CA VAL A 174 -11.81 9.06 -14.70
C VAL A 174 -12.25 7.90 -15.60
N GLU A 175 -12.86 8.19 -16.75
CA GLU A 175 -13.27 7.18 -17.72
C GLU A 175 -12.10 6.41 -18.33
N MET A 176 -11.00 7.10 -18.67
CA MET A 176 -9.79 6.45 -19.17
C MET A 176 -9.18 5.52 -18.13
N ILE A 177 -9.05 6.00 -16.89
CA ILE A 177 -8.48 5.18 -15.81
C ILE A 177 -9.39 3.98 -15.53
N LEU A 178 -10.71 4.16 -15.40
CA LEU A 178 -11.64 3.05 -15.18
C LEU A 178 -11.62 2.03 -16.33
N ALA A 179 -11.50 2.48 -17.57
CA ALA A 179 -11.34 1.60 -18.73
C ALA A 179 -10.03 0.80 -18.65
N ARG A 180 -8.91 1.45 -18.31
CA ARG A 180 -7.59 0.80 -18.15
C ARG A 180 -7.62 -0.22 -17.02
N MET A 181 -8.19 0.13 -15.88
CA MET A 181 -8.33 -0.75 -14.72
C MET A 181 -9.22 -1.96 -15.05
N SER A 182 -10.34 -1.75 -15.75
CA SER A 182 -11.23 -2.83 -16.21
C SER A 182 -10.55 -3.77 -17.19
N ASP A 183 -9.73 -3.26 -18.10
CA ASP A 183 -8.92 -4.05 -19.04
C ASP A 183 -7.85 -4.91 -18.33
N ALA A 184 -7.39 -4.47 -17.15
CA ALA A 184 -6.55 -5.26 -16.25
C ALA A 184 -7.34 -6.19 -15.30
N GLY A 185 -8.68 -6.22 -15.39
CA GLY A 185 -9.55 -7.07 -14.58
C GLY A 185 -9.97 -6.49 -13.23
N LEU A 186 -9.82 -5.18 -13.03
CA LEU A 186 -10.18 -4.46 -11.81
C LEU A 186 -11.49 -3.69 -11.98
N THR A 187 -12.39 -3.81 -11.02
CA THR A 187 -13.66 -3.07 -11.04
C THR A 187 -13.48 -1.61 -10.62
N THR A 188 -14.53 -0.81 -10.77
CA THR A 188 -14.59 0.54 -10.21
C THR A 188 -14.36 0.54 -8.69
N GLU A 189 -14.94 -0.40 -7.95
CA GLU A 189 -14.71 -0.48 -6.49
C GLU A 189 -13.28 -0.90 -6.17
N ASP A 190 -12.69 -1.83 -6.93
CA ASP A 190 -11.28 -2.19 -6.78
C ASP A 190 -10.37 -0.98 -7.01
N THR A 191 -10.68 -0.16 -8.03
CA THR A 191 -9.90 1.05 -8.36
C THR A 191 -9.92 2.04 -7.21
N ILE A 192 -11.10 2.37 -6.68
CA ILE A 192 -11.23 3.33 -5.57
C ILE A 192 -10.64 2.75 -4.28
N ALA A 193 -10.73 1.44 -4.07
CA ALA A 193 -10.10 0.78 -2.94
C ALA A 193 -8.57 0.82 -3.04
N LEU A 194 -7.98 0.55 -4.21
CA LEU A 194 -6.52 0.59 -4.41
C LEU A 194 -5.92 1.98 -4.18
N LEU A 195 -6.67 3.06 -4.47
CA LEU A 195 -6.25 4.43 -4.14
C LEU A 195 -6.07 4.66 -2.63
N ALA A 196 -6.53 3.76 -1.75
CA ALA A 196 -6.21 3.80 -0.33
C ALA A 196 -4.70 3.79 -0.04
N ALA A 197 -3.89 3.26 -0.96
CA ALA A 197 -2.43 3.35 -0.88
C ALA A 197 -1.94 4.82 -0.79
N HIS A 198 -2.72 5.79 -1.30
CA HIS A 198 -2.40 7.21 -1.20
C HIS A 198 -2.55 7.77 0.22
N SER A 199 -3.25 7.08 1.14
CA SER A 199 -3.26 7.45 2.57
C SER A 199 -1.86 7.34 3.22
N VAL A 200 -0.99 6.49 2.66
CA VAL A 200 0.43 6.44 3.00
C VAL A 200 1.31 6.93 1.84
N GLY A 201 0.77 7.75 0.96
CA GLY A 201 1.49 8.24 -0.22
C GLY A 201 2.14 9.60 0.00
N LYS A 202 3.28 9.81 -0.67
CA LYS A 202 3.96 11.10 -0.79
C LYS A 202 4.42 11.30 -2.23
N GLN A 203 4.21 12.48 -2.79
CA GLN A 203 4.69 12.79 -4.13
C GLN A 203 6.20 13.08 -4.10
N ARG A 204 6.95 12.59 -5.10
CA ARG A 204 8.37 12.94 -5.25
C ARG A 204 8.76 13.50 -6.61
N THR A 205 7.94 13.23 -7.62
CA THR A 205 8.29 13.45 -9.02
C THR A 205 7.29 14.35 -9.76
N LEU A 206 6.16 14.68 -9.14
CA LEU A 206 5.09 15.48 -9.75
C LEU A 206 5.39 16.98 -9.66
N ASP A 207 5.76 17.46 -8.46
CA ASP A 207 6.33 18.79 -8.26
C ASP A 207 7.66 18.69 -7.50
N LEU A 208 8.76 18.92 -8.21
CA LEU A 208 10.12 18.82 -7.68
C LEU A 208 10.46 19.94 -6.67
N ASN A 209 9.65 20.99 -6.56
CA ASN A 209 9.88 22.07 -5.58
C ASN A 209 9.39 21.69 -4.18
N ILE A 210 8.51 20.70 -4.07
CA ILE A 210 7.86 20.26 -2.84
C ILE A 210 7.91 18.74 -2.68
N THR A 211 9.02 18.13 -3.08
CA THR A 211 9.26 16.68 -2.94
C THR A 211 9.01 16.21 -1.51
N GLY A 212 8.26 15.12 -1.36
CA GLY A 212 7.91 14.52 -0.07
C GLY A 212 6.58 14.99 0.51
N MET A 213 5.84 15.86 -0.17
CA MET A 213 4.50 16.27 0.26
C MET A 213 3.52 15.08 0.26
N PRO A 214 2.78 14.86 1.36
CA PRO A 214 1.82 13.76 1.48
C PRO A 214 0.53 14.03 0.71
N PHE A 215 -0.25 12.98 0.45
CA PHE A 215 -1.57 13.12 -0.18
C PHE A 215 -2.72 13.35 0.82
N ASP A 216 -2.45 13.18 2.11
CA ASP A 216 -3.37 13.51 3.21
C ASP A 216 -2.62 14.08 4.42
N THR A 217 -3.36 14.41 5.46
CA THR A 217 -2.82 15.00 6.70
C THR A 217 -2.28 13.97 7.71
N THR A 218 -2.40 12.66 7.46
CA THR A 218 -1.95 11.57 8.34
C THR A 218 -1.09 10.54 7.61
N PRO A 219 -0.05 10.95 6.87
CA PRO A 219 0.65 10.06 5.94
C PRO A 219 1.33 8.86 6.62
N ASP A 220 1.53 8.88 7.94
CA ASP A 220 2.15 7.79 8.68
C ASP A 220 1.16 6.69 9.09
N ALA A 221 -0.11 6.78 8.70
CA ALA A 221 -1.14 5.78 8.94
C ALA A 221 -1.90 5.47 7.64
N PHE A 222 -2.31 4.21 7.49
CA PHE A 222 -3.29 3.80 6.50
C PHE A 222 -4.67 3.94 7.12
N ASP A 223 -5.34 5.05 6.82
CA ASP A 223 -6.63 5.39 7.39
C ASP A 223 -7.57 5.98 6.32
N THR A 224 -8.70 6.53 6.77
CA THR A 224 -9.72 7.09 5.88
C THR A 224 -9.56 8.60 5.66
N GLN A 225 -8.47 9.21 6.17
CA GLN A 225 -8.22 10.65 6.10
C GLN A 225 -8.05 11.11 4.65
N PHE A 226 -7.31 10.37 3.82
CA PHE A 226 -7.21 10.62 2.37
C PHE A 226 -8.57 10.81 1.68
N TYR A 227 -9.56 9.98 2.01
CA TYR A 227 -10.89 10.08 1.42
C TYR A 227 -11.63 11.33 1.90
N LEU A 228 -11.46 11.72 3.16
CA LEU A 228 -11.99 12.98 3.71
C LEU A 228 -11.32 14.19 3.05
N ASP A 229 -9.99 14.25 3.09
CA ASP A 229 -9.17 15.37 2.64
C ASP A 229 -9.42 15.66 1.15
N THR A 230 -9.50 14.61 0.32
CA THR A 230 -9.77 14.76 -1.12
C THR A 230 -11.21 15.23 -1.42
N SER A 231 -12.17 14.92 -0.52
CA SER A 231 -13.57 15.37 -0.63
C SER A 231 -13.75 16.86 -0.28
N LEU A 232 -12.77 17.48 0.40
CA LEU A 232 -12.79 18.91 0.70
C LEU A 232 -12.54 19.76 -0.55
N ARG A 233 -13.11 20.96 -0.58
CA ARG A 233 -12.87 21.95 -1.63
C ARG A 233 -11.40 22.36 -1.67
N GLY A 234 -10.82 22.31 -2.86
CA GLY A 234 -9.47 22.80 -3.12
C GLY A 234 -9.40 24.32 -3.02
N THR A 235 -8.51 24.85 -2.19
CA THR A 235 -8.40 26.30 -1.94
C THR A 235 -7.00 26.87 -2.19
N VAL A 236 -5.96 26.03 -2.12
CA VAL A 236 -4.56 26.50 -2.17
C VAL A 236 -3.69 25.50 -2.95
N MET A 237 -2.67 25.99 -3.65
CA MET A 237 -1.59 25.13 -4.15
C MET A 237 -0.49 25.06 -3.07
N PRO A 238 -0.07 23.86 -2.62
CA PRO A 238 1.04 23.73 -1.69
C PRO A 238 2.38 24.20 -2.28
N GLY A 239 2.55 24.05 -3.59
CA GLY A 239 3.73 24.46 -4.34
C GLY A 239 3.42 25.48 -5.45
N PRO A 240 4.37 25.69 -6.38
CA PRO A 240 4.19 26.57 -7.54
C PRO A 240 3.06 26.17 -8.49
N GLY A 241 2.57 24.93 -8.45
CA GLY A 241 1.39 24.50 -9.19
C GLY A 241 1.53 24.61 -10.71
N ARG A 242 2.50 23.87 -11.28
CA ARG A 242 2.98 24.09 -12.66
C ARG A 242 2.65 22.97 -13.65
N SER A 243 1.86 21.97 -13.26
CA SER A 243 1.52 20.84 -14.12
C SER A 243 0.07 20.43 -13.99
N ASP A 244 -0.43 19.72 -15.00
CA ASP A 244 -1.80 19.19 -15.02
C ASP A 244 -1.96 17.95 -14.11
N PHE A 245 -0.89 17.52 -13.42
CA PHE A 245 -0.92 16.43 -12.44
C PHE A 245 -1.44 16.89 -11.06
N GLU A 246 -1.48 18.19 -10.80
CA GLU A 246 -1.82 18.78 -9.51
C GLU A 246 -3.05 19.68 -9.63
N VAL A 247 -3.91 19.64 -8.61
CA VAL A 247 -4.97 20.64 -8.42
C VAL A 247 -4.90 21.20 -7.01
N LYS A 248 -5.68 22.26 -6.73
CA LYS A 248 -5.69 22.88 -5.40
C LYS A 248 -6.03 21.86 -4.30
N SER A 249 -5.18 21.79 -3.30
CA SER A 249 -5.38 21.13 -2.02
C SER A 249 -6.31 21.94 -1.11
N PRO A 250 -6.94 21.32 -0.10
CA PRO A 250 -7.74 22.03 0.90
C PRO A 250 -6.84 22.74 1.93
N SER A 251 -5.61 22.26 2.15
CA SER A 251 -4.61 22.82 3.05
C SER A 251 -3.26 22.99 2.33
N LYS A 252 -2.29 23.68 2.96
CA LYS A 252 -0.90 23.77 2.45
C LYS A 252 -0.04 22.56 2.83
N ASP A 253 -0.55 21.68 3.70
CA ASP A 253 0.20 20.58 4.29
C ASP A 253 0.09 19.28 3.47
N GLU A 254 -0.73 19.28 2.42
CA GLU A 254 -0.97 18.13 1.54
C GLU A 254 -0.92 18.53 0.05
N PHE A 255 -0.55 17.56 -0.80
CA PHE A 255 -0.58 17.63 -2.25
C PHE A 255 -1.80 16.88 -2.78
N ARG A 256 -2.50 17.45 -3.76
CA ARG A 256 -3.68 16.81 -4.35
C ARG A 256 -3.45 16.48 -5.83
N ILE A 257 -3.44 15.18 -6.12
CA ILE A 257 -3.37 14.69 -7.50
C ILE A 257 -4.68 15.03 -8.24
N ALA A 258 -4.57 15.43 -9.50
CA ALA A 258 -5.71 15.79 -10.34
C ALA A 258 -6.72 14.63 -10.50
N SER A 259 -6.25 13.42 -10.78
CA SER A 259 -7.10 12.22 -10.90
C SER A 259 -7.82 11.86 -9.60
N ASP A 260 -7.16 11.93 -8.44
CA ASP A 260 -7.79 11.68 -7.13
C ASP A 260 -8.93 12.67 -6.87
N ALA A 261 -8.68 13.96 -7.12
CA ALA A 261 -9.68 15.00 -6.97
C ALA A 261 -10.91 14.78 -7.88
N ALA A 262 -10.67 14.27 -9.09
CA ALA A 262 -11.71 13.92 -10.04
C ALA A 262 -12.49 12.68 -9.59
N PHE A 263 -11.82 11.61 -9.14
CA PHE A 263 -12.46 10.39 -8.63
C PHE A 263 -13.39 10.66 -7.45
N ALA A 264 -12.99 11.54 -6.52
CA ALA A 264 -13.83 11.90 -5.38
C ALA A 264 -15.16 12.58 -5.78
N ARG A 265 -15.21 13.17 -6.98
CA ARG A 265 -16.34 13.97 -7.47
C ARG A 265 -17.12 13.34 -8.62
N HIS A 266 -16.53 12.35 -9.30
CA HIS A 266 -17.10 11.80 -10.52
C HIS A 266 -18.33 10.93 -10.25
N PRO A 267 -19.42 11.02 -11.05
CA PRO A 267 -20.68 10.29 -10.79
C PRO A 267 -20.53 8.77 -10.68
N LEU A 268 -19.56 8.18 -11.38
CA LEU A 268 -19.31 6.73 -11.33
C LEU A 268 -18.62 6.27 -10.03
N THR A 269 -17.98 7.17 -9.29
CA THR A 269 -17.03 6.81 -8.22
C THR A 269 -17.28 7.53 -6.90
N ALA A 270 -17.89 8.71 -6.92
CA ALA A 270 -18.05 9.56 -5.74
C ALA A 270 -18.78 8.86 -4.58
N CYS A 271 -19.77 8.02 -4.84
CA CYS A 271 -20.45 7.27 -3.78
C CYS A 271 -19.60 6.14 -3.19
N VAL A 272 -18.78 5.47 -4.00
CA VAL A 272 -17.81 4.48 -3.50
C VAL A 272 -16.74 5.19 -2.68
N TRP A 273 -16.22 6.31 -3.18
CA TRP A 273 -15.26 7.17 -2.47
C TRP A 273 -15.78 7.57 -1.08
N GLN A 274 -16.97 8.17 -1.05
CA GLN A 274 -17.61 8.61 0.20
C GLN A 274 -17.86 7.45 1.17
N SER A 275 -18.07 6.23 0.66
CA SER A 275 -18.36 5.07 1.50
C SER A 275 -17.19 4.62 2.39
N PHE A 276 -15.97 5.05 2.06
CA PHE A 276 -14.78 4.77 2.87
C PHE A 276 -14.52 5.80 3.97
N VAL A 277 -15.02 7.04 3.84
CA VAL A 277 -14.65 8.19 4.70
C VAL A 277 -14.71 7.85 6.20
N VAL A 278 -15.73 7.15 6.69
CA VAL A 278 -15.84 6.78 8.13
C VAL A 278 -15.82 5.27 8.37
N ASN A 279 -15.34 4.48 7.42
CA ASN A 279 -15.46 3.03 7.47
C ASN A 279 -14.12 2.32 7.23
N GLN A 280 -13.25 2.35 8.24
CA GLN A 280 -11.94 1.69 8.21
C GLN A 280 -12.02 0.20 7.89
N SER A 281 -13.01 -0.51 8.46
CA SER A 281 -13.17 -1.95 8.25
C SER A 281 -13.49 -2.27 6.78
N ARG A 282 -14.41 -1.50 6.18
CA ARG A 282 -14.71 -1.61 4.75
C ARG A 282 -13.48 -1.27 3.92
N LEU A 283 -12.76 -0.18 4.24
CA LEU A 283 -11.55 0.22 3.53
C LEU A 283 -10.50 -0.90 3.52
N GLN A 284 -10.19 -1.45 4.70
CA GLN A 284 -9.24 -2.56 4.86
C GLN A 284 -9.66 -3.80 4.07
N GLY A 285 -10.95 -4.18 4.15
CA GLY A 285 -11.49 -5.32 3.44
C GLY A 285 -11.41 -5.16 1.92
N SER A 286 -11.91 -4.03 1.41
CA SER A 286 -11.91 -3.71 -0.03
C SER A 286 -10.48 -3.57 -0.58
N PHE A 287 -9.58 -2.88 0.13
CA PHE A 287 -8.18 -2.74 -0.29
C PHE A 287 -7.48 -4.10 -0.34
N SER A 288 -7.66 -4.95 0.67
CA SER A 288 -7.08 -6.30 0.68
C SER A 288 -7.57 -7.14 -0.49
N GLN A 289 -8.88 -7.13 -0.77
CA GLN A 289 -9.44 -7.87 -1.91
C GLN A 289 -8.92 -7.36 -3.25
N ALA A 290 -8.82 -6.05 -3.43
CA ALA A 290 -8.30 -5.46 -4.67
C ALA A 290 -6.79 -5.72 -4.84
N MET A 291 -6.02 -5.64 -3.76
CA MET A 291 -4.59 -5.98 -3.76
C MET A 291 -4.34 -7.45 -4.11
N ILE A 292 -5.19 -8.39 -3.69
CA ILE A 292 -5.06 -9.81 -4.10
C ILE A 292 -5.23 -9.95 -5.62
N LYS A 293 -6.22 -9.26 -6.21
CA LYS A 293 -6.46 -9.29 -7.67
C LYS A 293 -5.25 -8.72 -8.43
N LEU A 294 -4.75 -7.58 -7.97
CA LEU A 294 -3.59 -6.90 -8.56
C LEU A 294 -2.30 -7.73 -8.41
N ALA A 295 -2.01 -8.21 -7.20
CA ALA A 295 -0.79 -8.97 -6.91
C ALA A 295 -0.77 -10.34 -7.62
N ASN A 296 -1.93 -10.92 -7.92
CA ASN A 296 -2.03 -12.19 -8.65
C ASN A 296 -2.38 -11.98 -10.13
N ALA A 297 -2.33 -10.76 -10.66
CA ALA A 297 -2.68 -10.47 -12.05
C ALA A 297 -1.83 -11.35 -13.00
N GLY A 298 -2.52 -12.08 -13.89
CA GLY A 298 -1.93 -13.00 -14.86
C GLY A 298 -1.45 -14.34 -14.33
N HIS A 299 -1.58 -14.61 -13.03
CA HIS A 299 -1.07 -15.83 -12.42
C HIS A 299 -2.14 -16.61 -11.68
N SER A 300 -2.03 -17.94 -11.75
CA SER A 300 -2.90 -18.89 -11.06
C SER A 300 -2.05 -20.01 -10.46
N ASN A 301 -2.63 -20.79 -9.54
CA ASN A 301 -1.94 -21.91 -8.86
C ASN A 301 -0.71 -21.50 -8.02
N LEU A 302 -0.73 -20.28 -7.48
CA LEU A 302 0.29 -19.80 -6.54
C LEU A 302 0.09 -20.44 -5.15
N ILE A 303 1.17 -20.51 -4.38
CA ILE A 303 1.18 -21.08 -3.02
C ILE A 303 0.89 -19.96 -2.02
N ASP A 304 -0.14 -20.13 -1.19
CA ASP A 304 -0.43 -19.18 -0.10
C ASP A 304 0.65 -19.25 0.99
N CYS A 305 1.45 -18.19 1.07
CA CYS A 305 2.50 -17.98 2.05
C CYS A 305 2.19 -16.77 2.96
N SER A 306 0.91 -16.41 3.11
CA SER A 306 0.45 -15.29 3.93
C SER A 306 0.89 -15.38 5.40
N ILE A 307 1.24 -16.57 5.88
CA ILE A 307 1.80 -16.76 7.23
C ILE A 307 3.07 -15.95 7.48
N ALA A 308 3.86 -15.67 6.43
CA ALA A 308 5.10 -14.89 6.52
C ALA A 308 4.85 -13.38 6.65
N ILE A 309 3.67 -12.87 6.31
CA ILE A 309 3.37 -11.44 6.40
C ILE A 309 3.08 -11.06 7.87
N PRO A 310 3.73 -10.07 8.49
CA PRO A 310 3.41 -9.65 9.85
C PRO A 310 1.98 -9.09 9.99
N PRO A 311 1.36 -9.15 11.18
CA PRO A 311 0.14 -8.38 11.43
C PRO A 311 0.45 -6.88 11.50
N SER A 312 -0.43 -6.06 10.94
CA SER A 312 -0.31 -4.60 11.03
C SER A 312 -0.62 -4.08 12.43
N ARG A 313 0.00 -2.96 12.80
CA ARG A 313 -0.39 -2.21 14.00
C ARG A 313 -1.79 -1.63 13.81
N SER A 314 -2.60 -1.60 14.87
CA SER A 314 -3.94 -1.03 14.78
C SER A 314 -3.91 0.50 14.67
N TRP A 315 -4.93 1.04 14.00
CA TRP A 315 -5.27 2.47 13.98
C TRP A 315 -6.77 2.58 14.19
N SER A 316 -7.19 3.31 15.22
CA SER A 316 -8.60 3.39 15.63
C SER A 316 -9.12 4.82 15.69
N ARG A 317 -8.42 5.76 15.05
CA ARG A 317 -8.85 7.16 15.00
C ARG A 317 -9.81 7.33 13.84
N LEU A 318 -10.89 8.08 14.08
CA LEU A 318 -11.73 8.61 13.01
C LEU A 318 -10.95 9.67 12.22
N PRO A 319 -11.26 9.89 10.94
CA PRO A 319 -10.69 11.02 10.22
C PRO A 319 -11.16 12.32 10.89
N VAL A 320 -10.35 13.36 10.79
CA VAL A 320 -10.62 14.66 11.41
C VAL A 320 -10.50 15.73 10.35
N TYR A 321 -11.38 16.73 10.37
CA TYR A 321 -11.22 17.87 9.47
C TYR A 321 -9.88 18.57 9.72
N PRO A 322 -9.10 18.89 8.68
CA PRO A 322 -7.89 19.69 8.83
C PRO A 322 -8.19 21.05 9.49
N PRO A 323 -7.19 21.70 10.13
CA PRO A 323 -7.38 22.98 10.80
C PRO A 323 -8.09 24.02 9.91
N GLY A 324 -9.17 24.61 10.44
CA GLY A 324 -9.97 25.60 9.72
C GLY A 324 -10.92 25.03 8.67
N LYS A 325 -11.07 23.70 8.57
CA LYS A 325 -12.05 23.03 7.73
C LYS A 325 -13.20 22.46 8.55
N SER A 326 -14.34 22.30 7.91
CA SER A 326 -15.50 21.64 8.47
C SER A 326 -16.36 21.01 7.38
N ARG A 327 -17.52 20.47 7.77
CA ARG A 327 -18.51 19.93 6.82
C ARG A 327 -18.90 20.94 5.72
N SER A 328 -18.89 22.24 6.00
CA SER A 328 -19.23 23.26 4.98
C SER A 328 -18.24 23.34 3.82
N ASP A 329 -17.05 22.77 3.99
CA ASP A 329 -15.99 22.75 2.99
C ASP A 329 -16.01 21.49 2.12
N ILE A 330 -16.94 20.57 2.34
CA ILE A 330 -17.10 19.37 1.51
C ILE A 330 -17.74 19.74 0.17
N ASP A 331 -17.16 19.23 -0.92
CA ASP A 331 -17.84 19.23 -2.22
C ASP A 331 -18.73 17.97 -2.31
N HIS A 332 -20.02 18.13 -2.06
CA HIS A 332 -20.97 17.00 -2.07
C HIS A 332 -21.13 16.42 -3.47
N SER A 333 -20.68 15.18 -3.68
CA SER A 333 -20.70 14.54 -5.01
C SER A 333 -21.38 13.16 -5.07
N CYS A 334 -21.59 12.48 -3.94
CA CYS A 334 -22.41 11.28 -3.95
C CYS A 334 -23.90 11.64 -4.04
N SER A 335 -24.58 11.18 -5.09
CA SER A 335 -26.00 11.48 -5.33
C SER A 335 -26.96 10.63 -4.50
N THR A 336 -26.52 9.49 -3.97
CA THR A 336 -27.39 8.51 -3.30
C THR A 336 -27.43 8.66 -1.78
N THR A 337 -26.39 9.26 -1.18
CA THR A 337 -26.21 9.28 0.28
C THR A 337 -25.55 10.58 0.71
N ALA A 338 -26.07 11.20 1.78
CA ALA A 338 -25.44 12.37 2.39
C ALA A 338 -24.02 12.06 2.91
N PHE A 339 -23.14 13.07 2.88
CA PHE A 339 -21.80 12.94 3.42
C PHE A 339 -21.88 12.60 4.92
N PRO A 340 -21.13 11.60 5.43
CA PRO A 340 -21.24 11.13 6.80
C PRO A 340 -20.91 12.23 7.81
N ASP A 341 -21.52 12.15 8.99
CA ASP A 341 -21.20 13.03 10.10
C ASP A 341 -19.85 12.61 10.71
N ILE A 342 -18.93 13.56 10.81
CA ILE A 342 -17.61 13.39 11.41
C ILE A 342 -17.55 14.35 12.60
N PRO A 343 -17.37 13.85 13.85
CA PRO A 343 -17.24 14.71 15.01
C PRO A 343 -16.13 15.73 14.81
N SER A 344 -16.38 17.00 15.21
CA SER A 344 -15.44 18.11 15.06
C SER A 344 -14.28 18.10 16.06
N ASP A 345 -14.01 16.96 16.70
CA ASP A 345 -13.19 16.89 17.90
C ASP A 345 -11.71 16.78 17.54
N TRP A 346 -11.14 17.92 17.14
CA TRP A 346 -9.70 18.12 17.09
C TRP A 346 -9.14 18.04 18.51
N VAL A 347 -8.56 16.89 18.87
CA VAL A 347 -7.56 16.85 19.95
C VAL A 347 -6.21 16.70 19.26
N PRO A 348 -5.36 17.74 19.28
CA PRO A 348 -4.01 17.63 18.76
C PRO A 348 -3.29 16.61 19.62
N VAL A 349 -3.00 15.44 19.05
CA VAL A 349 -1.95 14.61 19.62
C VAL A 349 -0.68 15.38 19.30
N ALA A 350 -0.10 15.97 20.35
CA ALA A 350 1.18 16.66 20.28
C ALA A 350 2.12 15.85 19.38
N HIS A 351 2.63 16.48 18.32
CA HIS A 351 3.65 15.90 17.47
C HIS A 351 4.67 15.17 18.34
N HIS A 352 4.83 13.86 18.13
CA HIS A 352 6.08 13.23 18.50
C HIS A 352 7.16 13.95 17.71
N ILE A 353 7.84 14.86 18.39
CA ILE A 353 9.06 15.48 17.90
C ILE A 353 9.96 14.31 17.49
N PRO A 354 10.41 14.25 16.22
CA PRO A 354 11.35 13.21 15.83
C PRO A 354 12.59 13.32 16.73
N PHE A 355 13.04 12.18 17.26
CA PHE A 355 14.20 12.07 18.14
C PHE A 355 15.50 12.64 17.52
N SER A 356 15.49 12.99 16.23
CA SER A 356 16.59 13.62 15.49
C SER A 356 16.83 15.09 15.81
N ARG A 357 16.15 15.71 16.79
CA ARG A 357 16.43 17.08 17.27
C ARG A 357 16.82 17.17 18.76
N LEU A 358 17.21 16.07 19.39
CA LEU A 358 17.70 16.06 20.78
C LEU A 358 19.13 15.52 20.95
N MET A 359 19.96 15.60 19.91
CA MET A 359 21.42 15.53 20.05
C MET A 359 22.09 16.66 19.27
#